data_AF-A0A820Y8A3-F1
#
_entry.id   AF-A0A820Y8A3-F1
#
_cell.length_a   1.000
_cell.length_b   1.000
_cell.length_c   1.000
_cell.angle_alpha   90.00
_cell.angle_beta   90.00
_cell.angle_gamma   90.00
#
_symmetry.space_group_name_H-M   'P 1'
#
loop_
_entity.id
_entity.type
_entity.pdbx_description
1 polymer ?
#
loop_
_entity_poly.entity_id
_entity_poly.type
_entity_poly.pdbx_seq_one_letter_code
_entity_poly.pdbx_strand_id
1 'polypeptide(L)'
;TTILKKFENFFNCSQQIINTNIKLFRETNQIPIVFLVSDDIQIRQAALKRWKFSLECFQSFDNKCQSNNSSLNILANSNPVFHISYANDRILAFQLGIFDNFLFSLCEQHIFSTESGFGRFAAFASLKLRNIYSFFRHEQSSCQNQSVPLVIAGYHWSGI
;
A
#
# COMPACT_ATOMS: atom_id res chain seq x y z
N THR A 1 -21.71 -2.93 8.18
CA THR A 1 -20.78 -3.65 7.27
C THR A 1 -19.42 -3.73 7.97
N THR A 2 -18.75 -4.88 7.99
CA THR A 2 -17.42 -5.01 8.63
C THR A 2 -16.38 -4.18 7.86
N ILE A 3 -15.38 -3.61 8.55
CA ILE A 3 -14.32 -2.78 7.91
C ILE A 3 -13.61 -3.55 6.80
N LEU A 4 -13.39 -4.86 6.99
CA LEU A 4 -12.82 -5.73 5.96
C LEU A 4 -13.68 -5.78 4.69
N LYS A 5 -15.01 -5.81 4.84
CA LYS A 5 -15.94 -5.79 3.70
C LYS A 5 -15.99 -4.42 3.00
N LYS A 6 -15.71 -3.33 3.71
CA LYS A 6 -15.59 -1.98 3.12
C LYS A 6 -14.36 -1.86 2.19
N PHE A 7 -13.29 -2.60 2.45
CA PHE A 7 -12.02 -2.52 1.71
C PHE A 7 -11.63 -3.87 1.08
N GLU A 8 -12.61 -4.72 0.81
CA GLU A 8 -12.40 -6.09 0.36
C GLU A 8 -11.59 -6.14 -0.94
N ASN A 9 -11.89 -5.26 -1.90
CA ASN A 9 -11.18 -5.17 -3.16
C ASN A 9 -9.69 -4.90 -2.99
N PHE A 10 -9.33 -3.95 -2.12
CA PHE A 10 -7.93 -3.65 -1.80
C PHE A 10 -7.22 -4.88 -1.22
N PHE A 11 -7.84 -5.53 -0.23
CA PHE A 11 -7.25 -6.69 0.43
C PHE A 11 -7.12 -7.90 -0.51
N ASN A 12 -8.11 -8.12 -1.38
CA ASN A 12 -8.09 -9.20 -2.36
C ASN A 12 -7.03 -8.96 -3.43
N CYS A 13 -6.94 -7.74 -3.99
CA CYS A 13 -5.93 -7.36 -4.96
C CYS A 13 -4.52 -7.49 -4.36
N SER A 14 -4.31 -6.96 -3.15
CA SER A 14 -3.05 -7.12 -2.43
C SER A 14 -2.69 -8.60 -2.28
N GLN A 15 -3.60 -9.41 -1.74
CA GLN A 15 -3.34 -10.84 -1.49
C GLN A 15 -3.03 -11.61 -2.77
N GLN A 16 -3.69 -11.28 -3.88
CA GLN A 16 -3.40 -11.87 -5.18
C GLN A 16 -1.95 -11.62 -5.59
N ILE A 17 -1.48 -10.37 -5.48
CA ILE A 17 -0.10 -10.00 -5.84
C ILE A 17 0.93 -10.66 -4.92
N ILE A 18 0.65 -10.69 -3.62
CA ILE A 18 1.48 -11.39 -2.63
C ILE A 18 1.61 -12.86 -3.03
N ASN A 19 0.49 -13.53 -3.32
CA ASN A 19 0.48 -14.94 -3.70
C ASN A 19 1.25 -15.20 -4.99
N THR A 20 1.12 -14.33 -6.01
CA THR A 20 1.88 -14.43 -7.26
C THR A 20 3.39 -14.37 -7.02
N ASN A 21 3.84 -13.58 -6.04
CA ASN A 21 5.26 -13.35 -5.76
C ASN A 21 5.85 -14.25 -4.66
N ILE A 22 5.06 -15.17 -4.07
CA ILE A 22 5.55 -16.11 -3.05
C ILE A 22 6.79 -16.87 -3.50
N LYS A 23 6.83 -17.29 -4.77
CA LYS A 23 7.99 -18.02 -5.32
C LYS A 23 9.25 -17.15 -5.31
N LEU A 24 9.14 -15.90 -5.75
CA LEU A 24 10.24 -14.94 -5.75
C LEU A 24 10.76 -14.70 -4.33
N PHE A 25 9.86 -14.47 -3.35
CA PHE A 25 10.25 -14.22 -1.96
C PHE A 25 10.99 -15.40 -1.32
N ARG A 26 10.58 -16.63 -1.67
CA ARG A 26 11.27 -17.84 -1.23
C ARG A 26 12.65 -17.99 -1.86
N GLU A 27 12.78 -17.69 -3.15
CA GLU A 27 14.04 -17.79 -3.89
C GLU A 27 15.05 -16.72 -3.46
N THR A 28 14.60 -15.50 -3.14
CA THR A 28 15.48 -14.41 -2.69
C THR A 28 15.71 -14.39 -1.18
N ASN A 29 15.01 -15.25 -0.42
CA ASN A 29 15.03 -15.26 1.05
C ASN A 29 14.67 -13.89 1.67
N GLN A 30 13.89 -13.08 0.94
CA GLN A 30 13.47 -11.73 1.36
C GLN A 30 12.05 -11.75 1.89
N ILE A 31 11.79 -10.93 2.91
CA ILE A 31 10.46 -10.77 3.48
C ILE A 31 9.76 -9.59 2.79
N PRO A 32 8.55 -9.77 2.22
CA PRO A 32 7.85 -8.67 1.56
C PRO A 32 7.47 -7.58 2.57
N ILE A 33 7.85 -6.34 2.24
CA ILE A 33 7.48 -5.15 2.99
C ILE A 33 6.35 -4.42 2.26
N VAL A 34 5.24 -4.17 2.94
CA VAL A 34 4.07 -3.47 2.43
C VAL A 34 4.09 -2.03 2.95
N PHE A 35 4.31 -1.06 2.08
CA PHE A 35 4.12 0.35 2.42
C PHE A 35 2.66 0.75 2.18
N LEU A 36 1.91 1.06 3.25
CA LEU A 36 0.50 1.45 3.14
C LEU A 36 0.31 2.95 3.38
N VAL A 37 -0.20 3.64 2.36
CA VAL A 37 -0.63 5.04 2.42
C VAL A 37 -2.15 5.12 2.27
N SER A 38 -2.82 5.77 3.21
CA SER A 38 -4.25 6.07 3.11
C SER A 38 -4.63 7.19 4.07
N ASP A 39 -5.55 8.05 3.61
CA ASP A 39 -6.24 9.06 4.39
C ASP A 39 -7.40 8.49 5.25
N ASP A 40 -7.80 7.23 5.04
CA ASP A 40 -8.82 6.55 5.85
C ASP A 40 -8.17 5.75 6.99
N ILE A 41 -8.42 6.13 8.24
CA ILE A 41 -7.86 5.42 9.40
C ILE A 41 -8.32 3.96 9.51
N GLN A 42 -9.51 3.64 8.99
CA GLN A 42 -10.11 2.32 9.15
C GLN A 42 -9.41 1.27 8.29
N ILE A 43 -8.99 1.59 7.06
CA ILE A 43 -8.25 0.62 6.23
C ILE A 43 -6.91 0.28 6.85
N ARG A 44 -6.25 1.26 7.48
CA ARG A 44 -4.97 1.08 8.17
C ARG A 44 -5.10 0.11 9.33
N GLN A 45 -6.10 0.32 10.18
CA GLN A 45 -6.41 -0.59 11.28
C GLN A 45 -6.75 -2.00 10.79
N ALA A 46 -7.51 -2.11 9.69
CA ALA A 46 -7.85 -3.40 9.11
C ALA A 46 -6.62 -4.11 8.52
N ALA A 47 -5.72 -3.38 7.86
CA ALA A 47 -4.48 -3.93 7.31
C ALA A 47 -3.57 -4.46 8.43
N LEU A 48 -3.32 -3.66 9.48
CA LEU A 48 -2.53 -4.07 10.64
C LEU A 48 -3.13 -5.29 11.38
N LYS A 49 -4.46 -5.40 11.42
CA LYS A 49 -5.13 -6.58 11.98
C LYS A 49 -5.02 -7.82 11.08
N ARG A 50 -5.02 -7.62 9.76
CA ARG A 50 -5.00 -8.70 8.75
C ARG A 50 -3.60 -9.25 8.55
N TRP A 51 -2.60 -8.40 8.30
CA TRP A 51 -1.21 -8.80 8.20
C TRP A 51 -0.47 -8.32 9.45
N LYS A 52 -0.66 -9.09 10.53
CA LYS A 52 -0.05 -8.79 11.81
C LYS A 52 1.46 -8.92 11.71
N PHE A 53 2.15 -7.97 12.31
CA PHE A 53 3.59 -7.99 12.49
C PHE A 53 3.87 -8.08 13.99
N SER A 54 4.68 -9.05 14.45
CA SER A 54 5.17 -9.04 15.83
C SER A 54 6.44 -8.21 15.92
N LEU A 55 6.59 -7.43 16.99
CA LEU A 55 7.76 -6.56 17.21
C LEU A 55 9.08 -7.35 17.22
N GLU A 56 9.02 -8.62 17.60
CA GLU A 56 10.15 -9.56 17.62
C GLU A 56 10.74 -9.78 16.20
N CYS A 57 9.95 -9.60 15.15
CA CYS A 57 10.40 -9.69 13.76
C CYS A 57 11.27 -8.50 13.32
N PHE A 58 11.22 -7.34 14.00
CA PHE A 58 12.11 -6.21 13.69
C PHE A 58 13.55 -6.43 14.18
N GLN A 59 13.74 -7.29 15.18
CA GLN A 59 14.98 -7.37 15.94
C GLN A 59 15.73 -8.70 15.73
N SER A 60 15.15 -9.63 15.00
CA SER A 60 15.72 -10.94 14.75
C SER A 60 16.54 -10.94 13.45
N PHE A 61 17.86 -11.04 13.55
CA PHE A 61 18.76 -11.31 12.41
C PHE A 61 18.50 -12.69 11.79
N ASP A 62 17.96 -13.61 12.58
CA ASP A 62 17.50 -14.90 12.11
C ASP A 62 16.08 -14.75 11.56
N ASN A 63 15.81 -15.35 10.40
CA ASN A 63 14.52 -15.41 9.71
C ASN A 63 13.38 -16.12 10.49
N LYS A 64 13.29 -15.96 11.81
CA LYS A 64 12.31 -16.60 12.71
C LYS A 64 10.85 -16.31 12.35
N CYS A 65 10.60 -15.29 11.52
CA CYS A 65 9.27 -14.94 11.03
C CYS A 65 8.92 -15.52 9.64
N GLN A 66 9.78 -16.37 9.05
CA GLN A 66 9.45 -17.08 7.80
C GLN A 66 8.41 -18.20 7.97
N SER A 67 8.08 -18.61 9.20
CA SER A 67 7.35 -19.87 9.41
C SER A 67 5.83 -19.78 9.44
N ASN A 68 5.22 -18.59 9.31
CA ASN A 68 3.78 -18.48 9.23
C ASN A 68 3.37 -17.81 7.92
N ASN A 69 2.67 -18.55 7.06
CA ASN A 69 2.04 -18.09 5.80
C ASN A 69 1.05 -16.90 5.97
N SER A 70 1.05 -16.20 7.11
CA SER A 70 0.01 -15.25 7.53
C SER A 70 0.52 -13.87 7.94
N SER A 71 1.84 -13.62 8.02
CA SER A 71 2.37 -12.30 8.42
C SER A 71 3.19 -11.66 7.31
N LEU A 72 2.68 -10.58 6.72
CA LEU A 72 3.45 -9.69 5.85
C LEU A 72 3.95 -8.51 6.67
N ASN A 73 5.12 -7.98 6.31
CA ASN A 73 5.72 -6.87 7.03
C ASN A 73 5.07 -5.57 6.55
N ILE A 74 4.03 -5.09 7.22
CA ILE A 74 3.46 -3.78 6.86
C ILE A 74 4.24 -2.66 7.54
N LEU A 75 4.86 -1.79 6.75
CA LEU A 75 5.21 -0.43 7.16
C LEU A 75 4.05 0.49 6.80
N ALA A 76 3.15 0.75 7.74
CA ALA A 76 2.12 1.76 7.57
C ALA A 76 2.67 3.10 8.09
N ASN A 77 2.87 4.08 7.22
CA ASN A 77 3.17 5.45 7.65
C ASN A 77 1.89 6.08 8.22
N SER A 78 1.56 5.69 9.44
CA SER A 78 0.24 5.94 10.00
C SER A 78 0.29 6.21 11.49
N ASN A 79 1.03 7.25 11.89
CA ASN A 79 0.74 7.86 13.18
C ASN A 79 -0.59 8.62 13.06
N PRO A 80 -1.60 8.37 13.92
CA PRO A 80 -2.81 9.21 14.00
C PRO A 80 -2.48 10.71 14.13
N VAL A 81 -1.35 11.04 14.75
CA VAL A 81 -0.81 12.40 14.84
C VAL A 81 -0.56 13.02 13.46
N PHE A 82 -0.11 12.26 12.47
CA PHE A 82 0.07 12.77 11.11
C PHE A 82 -1.27 13.06 10.45
N HIS A 83 -2.30 12.22 10.64
CA HIS A 83 -3.66 12.46 10.15
C HIS A 83 -4.31 13.72 10.74
N ILE A 84 -4.10 13.96 12.03
CA ILE A 84 -4.51 15.20 12.71
C ILE A 84 -3.71 16.40 12.19
N SER A 85 -2.40 16.22 11.93
CA SER A 85 -1.55 17.26 11.32
C SER A 85 -2.00 17.60 9.91
N TYR A 86 -2.43 16.61 9.11
CA TYR A 86 -3.02 16.81 7.78
C TYR A 86 -4.26 17.71 7.83
N ALA A 87 -5.08 17.59 8.88
CA ALA A 87 -6.30 18.37 9.06
C ALA A 87 -6.07 19.79 9.60
N ASN A 88 -5.06 19.97 10.47
CA ASN A 88 -4.85 21.22 11.20
C ASN A 88 -3.76 22.13 10.60
N ASP A 89 -2.76 21.58 9.90
CA ASP A 89 -1.67 22.36 9.28
C ASP A 89 -1.50 21.93 7.82
N ARG A 90 -2.02 22.75 6.91
CA ARG A 90 -2.03 22.47 5.46
C ARG A 90 -0.63 22.43 4.83
N ILE A 91 0.35 23.15 5.39
CA ILE A 91 1.72 23.16 4.83
C ILE A 91 2.42 21.88 5.22
N LEU A 92 2.32 21.50 6.50
CA LEU A 92 2.86 20.23 6.97
C LEU A 92 2.17 19.05 6.29
N ALA A 93 0.84 19.11 6.12
CA ALA A 93 0.05 18.16 5.33
C ALA A 93 0.64 17.97 3.92
N PHE A 94 0.88 19.07 3.22
CA PHE A 94 1.43 19.03 1.88
C PHE A 94 2.84 18.42 1.84
N GLN A 95 3.71 18.79 2.76
CA GLN A 95 5.07 18.25 2.87
C GLN A 95 5.08 16.75 3.13
N LEU A 96 4.24 16.27 4.06
CA LEU A 96 4.10 14.85 4.35
C LEU A 96 3.51 14.10 3.15
N GLY A 97 2.53 14.68 2.45
CA GLY A 97 1.95 14.10 1.25
C GLY A 97 2.96 13.94 0.10
N ILE A 98 3.86 14.92 -0.07
CA ILE A 98 5.00 14.79 -1.01
C ILE A 98 5.93 13.67 -0.58
N PHE A 99 6.28 13.62 0.70
CA PHE A 99 7.18 12.60 1.23
C PHE A 99 6.60 11.19 1.08
N ASP A 100 5.32 11.01 1.37
CA ASP A 100 4.59 9.75 1.19
C ASP A 100 4.53 9.34 -0.28
N ASN A 101 4.29 10.28 -1.21
CA ASN A 101 4.36 10.01 -2.66
C ASN A 101 5.77 9.56 -3.08
N PHE A 102 6.80 10.24 -2.59
CA PHE A 102 8.18 9.92 -2.89
C PHE A 102 8.51 8.50 -2.40
N LEU A 103 8.21 8.18 -1.14
CA LEU A 103 8.42 6.84 -0.59
C LEU A 103 7.63 5.78 -1.36
N PHE A 104 6.37 6.07 -1.70
CA PHE A 104 5.56 5.14 -2.47
C PHE A 104 6.14 4.88 -3.87
N SER A 105 6.70 5.89 -4.53
CA SER A 105 7.34 5.73 -5.84
C SER A 105 8.59 4.82 -5.83
N LEU A 106 9.22 4.64 -4.66
CA LEU A 106 10.37 3.75 -4.50
C LEU A 106 9.94 2.27 -4.39
N CYS A 107 8.68 1.98 -4.08
CA CYS A 107 8.18 0.62 -3.90
C CYS A 107 8.36 -0.23 -5.16
N GLU A 108 8.87 -1.46 -5.03
CA GLU A 108 9.09 -2.38 -6.16
C GLU A 108 7.82 -2.71 -6.94
N GLN A 109 6.69 -2.73 -6.24
CA GLN A 109 5.37 -3.02 -6.77
C GLN A 109 4.40 -1.97 -6.23
N HIS A 110 3.48 -1.54 -7.08
CA HIS A 110 2.48 -0.52 -6.73
C HIS A 110 1.09 -1.12 -6.80
N ILE A 111 0.26 -0.84 -5.80
CA ILE A 111 -1.16 -1.16 -5.79
C ILE A 111 -1.89 0.10 -5.34
N PHE A 112 -2.80 0.62 -6.17
CA PHE A 112 -3.54 1.84 -5.88
C PHE A 112 -4.98 1.78 -6.42
N SER A 113 -5.88 2.63 -5.94
CA SER A 113 -7.20 2.75 -6.58
C SER A 113 -7.09 3.53 -7.88
N THR A 114 -7.70 3.03 -8.94
CA THR A 114 -7.70 3.69 -10.26
C THR A 114 -8.16 5.15 -10.19
N GLU A 115 -8.99 5.48 -9.21
CA GLU A 115 -9.58 6.80 -9.02
C GLU A 115 -8.64 7.78 -8.28
N SER A 116 -7.53 7.31 -7.70
CA SER A 116 -6.62 8.11 -6.88
C SER A 116 -5.53 8.80 -7.68
N GLY A 117 -5.55 10.13 -7.69
CA GLY A 117 -4.45 10.92 -8.23
C GLY A 117 -3.15 10.70 -7.45
N PHE A 118 -3.26 10.46 -6.14
CA PHE A 118 -2.11 10.26 -5.24
C PHE A 118 -1.35 8.98 -5.60
N GLY A 119 -2.05 7.84 -5.64
CA GLY A 119 -1.41 6.56 -5.96
C GLY A 119 -0.87 6.51 -7.39
N ARG A 120 -1.60 7.10 -8.35
CA ARG A 120 -1.22 7.16 -9.76
C ARG A 120 0.02 8.01 -10.00
N PHE A 121 0.11 9.17 -9.35
CA PHE A 121 1.26 10.05 -9.48
C PHE A 121 2.54 9.35 -9.01
N ALA A 122 2.52 8.74 -7.83
CA ALA A 122 3.67 7.97 -7.33
C ALA A 122 4.04 6.80 -8.24
N ALA A 123 3.06 6.03 -8.73
CA ALA A 123 3.32 4.94 -9.66
C ALA A 123 3.94 5.44 -10.97
N PHE A 124 3.45 6.56 -11.52
CA PHE A 124 4.07 7.22 -12.68
C PHE A 124 5.49 7.70 -12.38
N ALA A 125 5.68 8.39 -11.25
CA ALA A 125 6.97 8.94 -10.82
C ALA A 125 8.03 7.86 -10.56
N SER A 126 7.60 6.62 -10.29
CA SER A 126 8.51 5.47 -10.19
C SER A 126 9.23 5.15 -11.50
N LEU A 127 8.72 5.65 -12.65
CA LEU A 127 9.20 5.38 -14.01
C LEU A 127 9.22 3.88 -14.36
N LYS A 128 8.48 3.06 -13.60
CA LYS A 128 8.38 1.62 -13.83
C LYS A 128 7.38 1.35 -14.96
N LEU A 129 7.71 0.37 -15.80
CA LEU A 129 6.84 -0.11 -16.88
C LEU A 129 6.07 -1.38 -16.49
N ARG A 130 6.32 -1.95 -15.31
CA ARG A 130 5.76 -3.21 -14.83
C ARG A 130 5.56 -3.20 -13.32
N ASN A 131 4.83 -4.19 -12.81
CA ASN A 131 4.48 -4.35 -11.40
C ASN A 131 3.65 -3.19 -10.84
N ILE A 132 2.77 -2.64 -11.69
CA ILE A 132 1.85 -1.57 -11.32
C ILE A 132 0.44 -2.10 -11.46
N TYR A 133 -0.26 -2.17 -10.33
CA TYR A 133 -1.58 -2.77 -10.24
C TYR A 133 -2.59 -1.74 -9.76
N SER A 134 -3.82 -1.89 -10.23
CA SER A 134 -4.94 -1.09 -9.76
C SER A 134 -6.18 -1.91 -9.52
N PHE A 135 -7.06 -1.31 -8.71
CA PHE A 135 -8.39 -1.82 -8.43
C PHE A 135 -9.37 -0.65 -8.40
N PHE A 136 -10.65 -0.95 -8.62
CA PHE A 136 -11.72 0.02 -8.42
C PHE A 136 -12.28 -0.13 -7.01
N ARG A 137 -12.50 0.99 -6.32
CA ARG A 137 -13.02 0.97 -4.95
C ARG A 137 -14.43 0.39 -4.87
N HIS A 138 -15.26 0.69 -5.88
CA HIS A 138 -16.69 0.41 -5.88
C HIS A 138 -17.13 -0.69 -6.84
N GLU A 139 -16.24 -1.15 -7.73
CA GLU A 139 -16.57 -2.17 -8.74
C GLU A 139 -15.97 -3.53 -8.34
N GLN A 140 -16.62 -4.63 -8.75
CA GLN A 140 -16.04 -5.96 -8.66
C GLN A 140 -15.04 -6.15 -9.79
N SER A 141 -13.77 -5.81 -9.55
CA SER A 141 -12.70 -6.13 -10.48
C SER A 141 -11.47 -6.69 -9.77
N SER A 142 -10.94 -7.75 -10.36
CA SER A 142 -9.64 -8.35 -10.05
C SER A 142 -8.52 -7.32 -10.23
N CYS A 143 -7.39 -7.55 -9.55
CA CYS A 143 -6.21 -6.69 -9.62
C CYS A 143 -5.71 -6.59 -11.08
N GLN A 144 -5.80 -5.40 -11.69
CA GLN A 144 -5.41 -5.21 -13.10
C GLN A 144 -3.99 -4.65 -13.18
N ASN A 145 -3.13 -5.31 -13.96
CA ASN A 145 -1.79 -4.81 -14.27
C ASN A 145 -1.90 -3.74 -15.36
N GLN A 146 -1.33 -2.55 -15.14
CA GLN A 146 -1.48 -1.43 -16.07
C GLN A 146 -0.22 -0.58 -16.17
N SER A 147 -0.07 0.11 -17.31
CA SER A 147 0.82 1.26 -17.42
C SER A 147 0.06 2.53 -17.02
N VAL A 148 0.74 3.48 -16.36
CA VAL A 148 0.13 4.73 -15.90
C VAL A 148 0.77 5.89 -16.66
N PRO A 149 0.08 6.51 -17.63
CA PRO A 149 0.61 7.69 -18.31
C PRO A 149 0.28 9.00 -17.55
N LEU A 150 1.12 10.02 -17.74
CA LEU A 150 1.02 11.33 -17.06
C LEU A 150 -0.34 12.01 -17.24
N VAL A 151 -1.02 11.81 -18.38
CA VAL A 151 -2.33 12.42 -18.69
C VAL A 151 -3.40 12.04 -17.67
N ILE A 152 -3.24 10.89 -17.01
CA ILE A 152 -4.24 10.35 -16.11
C ILE A 152 -3.81 10.45 -14.63
N ALA A 153 -2.61 10.97 -14.34
CA ALA A 153 -2.16 11.33 -12.99
C ALA A 153 -2.68 12.74 -12.64
N GLY A 154 -3.98 12.85 -12.40
CA GLY A 154 -4.69 14.09 -12.06
C GLY A 154 -5.86 13.83 -11.11
N TYR A 155 -6.32 14.86 -10.40
CA TYR A 155 -7.21 14.74 -9.24
C TYR A 155 -8.64 14.29 -9.58
N HIS A 156 -9.08 13.18 -8.96
CA HIS A 156 -10.47 12.99 -8.53
C HIS A 156 -10.61 12.90 -7.00
N TRP A 157 -9.59 12.44 -6.25
CA TRP A 157 -9.48 12.49 -4.78
C TRP A 157 -8.05 12.18 -4.30
N SER A 158 -7.73 12.56 -3.05
CA SER A 158 -6.40 12.46 -2.40
C SER A 158 -6.21 11.21 -1.52
N GLY A 159 -7.23 10.36 -1.44
CA GLY A 159 -7.19 9.08 -0.76
C GLY A 159 -6.93 7.94 -1.72
N ILE A 160 -6.90 6.70 -1.19
CA ILE A 160 -6.62 5.44 -1.93
C ILE A 160 -6.98 5.46 -3.39
#